data_AF-A0A2N9LFV3-F1
#
_entry.id   AF-A0A2N9LFV3-F1
#
_cell.length_a   1.000
_cell.length_b   1.000
_cell.length_c   1.000
_cell.angle_alpha   90.00
_cell.angle_beta   90.00
_cell.angle_gamma   90.00
#
_symmetry.space_group_name_H-M   'P 1'
#
loop_
_entity.id
_entity.type
_entity.pdbx_description
1 polymer ?
#
loop_
_entity_poly.entity_id
_entity_poly.type
_entity_poly.pdbx_seq_one_letter_code
_entity_poly.pdbx_strand_id
1 'polypeptide(L)'
;MSTGWIAPTIGFASGVGVSATAAWVSSLFQQRSDRRRRREQAAFQVYMLLLELNGRYFWVTSKEMHGEPPPPEITAKVRDLAWRIADKLREADDVQHSEEILTVLMSEDAYKTAQERANALNAVIDKLGDSVNPRYARVMRTISDKNVVGIMARPRGQPNNAPGSMS
;
A
#
# COMPACT_ATOMS: atom_id res chain seq x y z
N MET A 1 59.44 29.89 26.36
CA MET A 1 58.33 30.28 25.46
C MET A 1 58.26 29.28 24.31
N SER A 2 57.04 29.01 23.82
CA SER A 2 56.68 28.26 22.59
C SER A 2 56.04 26.87 22.70
N THR A 3 55.23 26.60 23.73
CA THR A 3 54.21 25.51 23.68
C THR A 3 52.96 25.86 22.83
N GLY A 4 52.93 27.02 22.16
CA GLY A 4 51.75 27.57 21.48
C GLY A 4 51.34 26.94 20.15
N TRP A 5 52.15 26.05 19.55
CA TRP A 5 51.91 25.49 18.21
C TRP A 5 51.34 24.06 18.23
N ILE A 6 51.44 23.37 19.37
CA ILE A 6 50.94 21.99 19.54
C ILE A 6 49.42 21.97 19.79
N ALA A 7 48.90 22.98 20.50
CA ALA A 7 47.47 23.13 20.75
C ALA A 7 46.61 23.29 19.46
N PRO A 8 46.96 24.15 18.48
CA PRO A 8 46.17 24.30 17.26
C PRO A 8 46.25 23.08 16.32
N THR A 9 47.38 22.36 16.29
CA THR A 9 47.54 21.18 15.42
C THR A 9 46.81 19.94 15.96
N ILE A 10 46.80 19.74 17.30
CA ILE A 10 45.96 18.72 17.94
C ILE A 10 44.47 19.07 17.81
N GLY A 11 44.10 20.34 17.92
CA GLY A 11 42.73 20.82 17.69
C GLY A 11 42.25 20.61 16.24
N PHE A 12 43.14 20.81 15.26
CA PHE A 12 42.83 20.58 13.84
C PHE A 12 42.70 19.08 13.52
N ALA A 13 43.63 18.24 14.00
CA ALA A 13 43.58 16.79 13.79
C ALA A 13 42.37 16.13 14.47
N SER A 14 41.98 16.61 15.67
CA SER A 14 40.77 16.16 16.35
C SER A 14 39.49 16.64 15.64
N GLY A 15 39.45 17.88 15.11
CA GLY A 15 38.32 18.39 14.34
C GLY A 15 38.09 17.65 13.01
N VAL A 16 39.17 17.31 12.28
CA VAL A 16 39.10 16.52 11.03
C VAL A 16 38.70 15.07 11.33
N GLY A 17 39.21 14.46 12.40
CA GLY A 17 38.80 13.12 12.82
C GLY A 17 37.32 13.04 13.19
N VAL A 18 36.83 13.97 14.01
CA VAL A 18 35.43 14.03 14.45
C VAL A 18 34.49 14.25 13.25
N SER A 19 34.84 15.14 12.33
CA SER A 19 34.02 15.40 11.13
C SER A 19 33.99 14.21 10.17
N ALA A 20 35.09 13.47 10.00
CA ALA A 20 35.10 12.24 9.21
C ALA A 20 34.21 11.13 9.82
N THR A 21 34.28 10.93 11.14
CA THR A 21 33.37 9.98 11.83
C THR A 21 31.91 10.42 11.77
N ALA A 22 31.62 11.71 11.91
CA ALA A 22 30.27 12.24 11.79
C ALA A 22 29.71 12.07 10.37
N ALA A 23 30.52 12.33 9.35
CA ALA A 23 30.16 12.13 7.95
C ALA A 23 29.89 10.64 7.63
N TRP A 24 30.70 9.73 8.17
CA TRP A 24 30.51 8.30 7.98
C TRP A 24 29.22 7.79 8.67
N VAL A 25 29.01 8.17 9.93
CA VAL A 25 27.79 7.83 10.66
C VAL A 25 26.55 8.42 9.96
N SER A 26 26.62 9.67 9.53
CA SER A 26 25.55 10.33 8.76
C SER A 26 25.24 9.56 7.47
N SER A 27 26.27 9.16 6.70
CA SER A 27 26.09 8.39 5.47
C SER A 27 25.39 7.05 5.71
N LEU A 28 25.77 6.32 6.77
CA LEU A 28 25.13 5.06 7.14
C LEU A 28 23.66 5.25 7.55
N PHE A 29 23.37 6.30 8.33
CA PHE A 29 22.00 6.65 8.68
C PHE A 29 21.17 7.04 7.45
N GLN A 30 21.76 7.78 6.52
CA GLN A 30 21.10 8.25 5.31
C GLN A 30 20.78 7.11 4.34
N GLN A 31 21.69 6.14 4.18
CA GLN A 31 21.41 4.93 3.41
C GLN A 31 20.27 4.11 4.00
N ARG A 32 20.19 4.00 5.34
CA ARG A 32 19.07 3.30 6.00
C ARG A 32 17.74 4.05 5.84
N SER A 33 17.73 5.37 6.01
CA SER A 33 16.53 6.17 5.82
C SER A 33 16.04 6.13 4.38
N ASP A 34 16.96 6.17 3.41
CA ASP A 34 16.61 6.13 1.98
C ASP A 34 16.02 4.77 1.59
N ARG A 35 16.58 3.67 2.09
CA ARG A 35 16.00 2.32 1.91
C ARG A 35 14.60 2.25 2.52
N ARG A 36 14.43 2.74 3.74
CA ARG A 36 13.12 2.76 4.41
C ARG A 36 12.11 3.59 3.63
N ARG A 37 12.48 4.78 3.18
CA ARG A 37 11.61 5.68 2.41
C ARG A 37 11.19 5.08 1.07
N ARG A 38 12.12 4.42 0.35
CA ARG A 38 11.80 3.70 -0.89
C ARG A 38 10.82 2.57 -0.66
N ARG A 39 11.01 1.79 0.42
CA ARG A 39 10.08 0.72 0.83
C ARG A 39 8.69 1.26 1.14
N GLU A 40 8.60 2.32 1.95
CA GLU A 40 7.32 2.96 2.31
C GLU A 40 6.61 3.52 1.06
N GLN A 41 7.35 4.11 0.12
CA GLN A 41 6.81 4.59 -1.15
C GLN A 41 6.30 3.45 -2.03
N ALA A 42 7.06 2.36 -2.16
CA ALA A 42 6.63 1.19 -2.94
C ALA A 42 5.39 0.54 -2.33
N ALA A 43 5.37 0.35 -1.01
CA ALA A 43 4.22 -0.20 -0.29
C ALA A 43 2.98 0.70 -0.45
N PHE A 44 3.14 2.02 -0.42
CA PHE A 44 2.06 2.97 -0.71
C PHE A 44 1.54 2.89 -2.14
N GLN A 45 2.42 2.76 -3.13
CA GLN A 45 2.00 2.57 -4.52
C GLN A 45 1.23 1.27 -4.70
N VAL A 46 1.72 0.17 -4.13
CA VAL A 46 1.03 -1.13 -4.12
C VAL A 46 -0.35 -1.00 -3.46
N TYR A 47 -0.43 -0.34 -2.30
CA TYR A 47 -1.69 -0.08 -1.61
C TYR A 47 -2.69 0.67 -2.49
N MET A 48 -2.26 1.73 -3.16
CA MET A 48 -3.14 2.50 -4.06
C MET A 48 -3.62 1.66 -5.27
N LEU A 49 -2.74 0.84 -5.85
CA LEU A 49 -3.10 -0.06 -6.94
C LEU A 49 -4.08 -1.16 -6.49
N LEU A 50 -3.92 -1.67 -5.27
CA LEU A 50 -4.87 -2.65 -4.69
C LEU A 50 -6.25 -2.02 -4.46
N LEU A 51 -6.32 -0.77 -4.01
CA LEU A 51 -7.60 -0.04 -3.91
C LEU A 51 -8.26 0.13 -5.28
N GLU A 52 -7.49 0.48 -6.31
CA GLU A 52 -8.00 0.59 -7.68
C GLU A 52 -8.51 -0.77 -8.20
N LEU A 53 -7.75 -1.85 -7.93
CA LEU A 53 -8.14 -3.21 -8.29
C LEU A 53 -9.45 -3.60 -7.61
N ASN A 54 -9.58 -3.33 -6.32
CA ASN A 54 -10.78 -3.65 -5.55
C ASN A 54 -12.02 -2.95 -6.10
N GLY A 55 -11.90 -1.67 -6.48
CA GLY A 55 -12.99 -0.93 -7.13
C GLY A 55 -13.43 -1.55 -8.46
N ARG A 56 -12.51 -2.15 -9.23
CA ARG A 56 -12.85 -2.90 -10.45
C ARG A 56 -13.42 -4.28 -10.15
N TYR A 57 -12.91 -4.94 -9.13
CA TYR A 57 -13.34 -6.28 -8.74
C TYR A 57 -14.79 -6.31 -8.28
N PHE A 58 -15.29 -5.22 -7.69
CA PHE A 58 -16.72 -5.03 -7.40
C PHE A 58 -17.63 -5.33 -8.60
N TRP A 59 -17.26 -4.89 -9.81
CA TRP A 59 -18.04 -5.17 -11.02
C TRP A 59 -18.02 -6.65 -11.41
N VAL A 60 -16.90 -7.32 -11.18
CA VAL A 60 -16.76 -8.76 -11.40
C VAL A 60 -17.69 -9.52 -10.45
N THR A 61 -17.65 -9.19 -9.16
CA THR A 61 -18.48 -9.82 -8.14
C THR A 61 -19.97 -9.55 -8.37
N SER A 62 -20.33 -8.33 -8.76
CA SER A 62 -21.72 -7.98 -9.10
C SER A 62 -22.24 -8.81 -10.28
N LYS A 63 -21.44 -8.98 -11.34
CA LYS A 63 -21.83 -9.80 -12.50
C LYS A 63 -21.95 -11.28 -12.16
N GLU A 64 -21.02 -11.81 -11.37
CA GLU A 64 -21.09 -13.19 -10.84
C GLU A 64 -22.40 -13.42 -10.05
N MET A 65 -22.79 -12.48 -9.18
CA MET A 65 -24.05 -12.57 -8.42
C MET A 65 -25.31 -12.61 -9.31
N HIS A 66 -25.25 -11.99 -10.49
CA HIS A 66 -26.33 -12.03 -11.48
C HIS A 66 -26.22 -13.22 -12.45
N GLY A 67 -25.21 -14.09 -12.31
CA GLY A 67 -24.97 -15.20 -13.22
C GLY A 67 -24.51 -14.75 -14.62
N GLU A 68 -24.02 -13.52 -14.75
CA GLU A 68 -23.54 -12.94 -16.00
C GLU A 68 -22.00 -12.91 -16.05
N PRO A 69 -21.38 -13.14 -17.21
CA PRO A 69 -19.95 -12.94 -17.34
C PRO A 69 -19.59 -11.45 -17.21
N PRO A 70 -18.49 -11.11 -16.52
CA PRO A 70 -18.00 -9.74 -16.45
C PRO A 70 -17.58 -9.24 -17.85
N PRO A 71 -17.76 -7.93 -18.16
CA PRO A 71 -17.35 -7.38 -19.45
C PRO A 71 -15.86 -7.64 -19.74
N PRO A 72 -15.49 -8.02 -20.98
CA PRO A 72 -14.09 -8.33 -21.33
C PRO A 72 -13.10 -7.22 -20.99
N GLU A 73 -13.52 -5.96 -21.14
CA GLU A 73 -12.71 -4.79 -20.80
C GLU A 73 -12.39 -4.70 -19.30
N ILE A 74 -13.34 -5.06 -18.43
CA ILE A 74 -13.14 -5.06 -16.98
C ILE A 74 -12.18 -6.18 -16.61
N THR A 75 -12.39 -7.38 -17.14
CA THR A 75 -11.50 -8.53 -16.92
C THR A 75 -10.07 -8.24 -17.38
N ALA A 76 -9.91 -7.61 -18.54
CA ALA A 76 -8.60 -7.19 -19.04
C ALA A 76 -7.92 -6.17 -18.11
N LYS A 77 -8.65 -5.17 -17.62
CA LYS A 77 -8.13 -4.16 -16.67
C LYS A 77 -7.79 -4.73 -15.30
N VAL A 78 -8.58 -5.68 -14.81
CA VAL A 78 -8.29 -6.42 -13.57
C VAL A 78 -6.99 -7.21 -13.72
N ARG A 79 -6.84 -7.94 -14.83
CA ARG A 79 -5.61 -8.70 -15.11
C ARG A 79 -4.39 -7.81 -15.27
N ASP A 80 -4.51 -6.70 -16.00
CA ASP A 80 -3.43 -5.71 -16.17
C ASP A 80 -3.00 -5.11 -14.83
N LEU A 81 -3.95 -4.72 -13.97
CA LEU A 81 -3.63 -4.25 -12.62
C LEU A 81 -2.94 -5.33 -11.78
N ALA A 82 -3.44 -6.57 -11.80
CA ALA A 82 -2.84 -7.65 -11.03
C ALA A 82 -1.36 -7.86 -11.40
N TRP A 83 -1.04 -7.84 -12.70
CA TRP A 83 0.34 -7.91 -13.17
C TRP A 83 1.17 -6.69 -12.79
N ARG A 84 0.64 -5.48 -12.92
CA ARG A 84 1.33 -4.25 -12.49
C ARG A 84 1.66 -4.26 -11.00
N ILE A 85 0.74 -4.76 -10.17
CA ILE A 85 0.98 -4.92 -8.73
C ILE A 85 2.09 -5.94 -8.48
N ALA A 86 2.04 -7.09 -9.14
CA ALA A 86 3.07 -8.13 -9.01
C ALA A 86 4.46 -7.62 -9.45
N ASP A 87 4.53 -6.85 -10.53
CA ASP A 87 5.77 -6.24 -10.99
C ASP A 87 6.31 -5.21 -9.98
N LYS A 88 5.43 -4.38 -9.41
CA LYS A 88 5.81 -3.43 -8.34
C LYS A 88 6.29 -4.13 -7.07
N LEU A 89 5.68 -5.26 -6.71
CA LEU A 89 6.16 -6.10 -5.61
C LEU A 89 7.53 -6.70 -5.92
N ARG A 90 7.79 -7.10 -7.17
CA ARG A 90 9.10 -7.61 -7.60
C ARG A 90 10.20 -6.54 -7.55
N GLU A 91 9.86 -5.28 -7.85
CA GLU A 91 10.81 -4.16 -7.75
C GLU A 91 11.19 -3.81 -6.31
N ALA A 92 10.38 -4.22 -5.33
CA ALA A 92 10.53 -3.86 -3.93
C ALA A 92 10.55 -5.11 -3.04
N ASP A 93 11.77 -5.61 -2.77
CA ASP A 93 12.03 -6.86 -2.03
C ASP A 93 11.37 -6.98 -0.64
N ASP A 94 10.90 -5.88 -0.03
CA ASP A 94 10.47 -5.84 1.37
C ASP A 94 9.07 -5.22 1.58
N VAL A 95 8.16 -5.32 0.60
CA VAL A 95 6.76 -4.96 0.84
C VAL A 95 6.10 -6.02 1.73
N GLN A 96 5.53 -5.60 2.86
CA GLN A 96 4.84 -6.50 3.79
C GLN A 96 3.65 -7.19 3.11
N HIS A 97 3.38 -8.43 3.52
CA HIS A 97 2.27 -9.25 3.00
C HIS A 97 2.35 -9.58 1.50
N SER A 98 3.53 -9.49 0.86
CA SER A 98 3.72 -9.75 -0.57
C SER A 98 3.20 -11.12 -1.02
N GLU A 99 3.43 -12.18 -0.22
CA GLU A 99 2.93 -13.53 -0.49
C GLU A 99 1.39 -13.60 -0.46
N GLU A 100 0.75 -13.01 0.54
CA GLU A 100 -0.71 -12.95 0.64
C GLU A 100 -1.30 -12.14 -0.53
N ILE A 101 -0.66 -11.01 -0.88
CA ILE A 101 -1.05 -10.18 -2.03
C ILE A 101 -0.98 -11.02 -3.31
N LEU A 102 0.16 -11.65 -3.60
CA LEU A 102 0.34 -12.45 -4.81
C LEU A 102 -0.63 -13.64 -4.86
N THR A 103 -0.93 -14.25 -3.72
CA THR A 103 -1.93 -15.32 -3.62
C THR A 103 -3.31 -14.84 -4.04
N VAL A 104 -3.77 -13.70 -3.51
CA VAL A 104 -5.05 -13.08 -3.91
C VAL A 104 -5.07 -12.75 -5.40
N LEU A 105 -3.97 -12.23 -5.94
CA LEU A 105 -3.90 -11.75 -7.33
C LEU A 105 -3.82 -12.89 -8.36
N MET A 106 -3.05 -13.94 -8.06
CA MET A 106 -2.58 -14.89 -9.08
C MET A 106 -3.00 -16.32 -8.85
N SER A 107 -3.35 -16.73 -7.62
CA SER A 107 -3.74 -18.13 -7.40
C SER A 107 -5.08 -18.41 -8.05
N GLU A 108 -5.14 -19.41 -8.92
CA GLU A 108 -6.39 -19.86 -9.55
C GLU A 108 -7.25 -20.65 -8.55
N ASP A 109 -6.62 -21.53 -7.75
CA ASP A 109 -7.33 -22.48 -6.90
C ASP A 109 -7.65 -22.00 -5.47
N ALA A 110 -7.07 -20.88 -5.02
CA ALA A 110 -7.24 -20.41 -3.65
C ALA A 110 -8.68 -19.93 -3.31
N TYR A 111 -9.47 -19.57 -4.32
CA TYR A 111 -10.81 -18.98 -4.12
C TYR A 111 -11.80 -19.58 -5.10
N LYS A 112 -12.95 -20.05 -4.59
CA LYS A 112 -13.98 -20.72 -5.40
C LYS A 112 -14.94 -19.74 -6.07
N THR A 113 -15.06 -18.53 -5.52
CA THR A 113 -15.95 -17.48 -6.02
C THR A 113 -15.23 -16.14 -6.10
N ALA A 114 -15.70 -15.24 -6.97
CA ALA A 114 -15.20 -13.87 -7.03
C ALA A 114 -15.48 -13.13 -5.71
N GLN A 115 -16.58 -13.45 -5.01
CA GLN A 115 -16.86 -12.87 -3.69
C GLN A 115 -15.81 -13.27 -2.64
N GLU A 116 -15.41 -14.55 -2.59
CA GLU A 116 -14.35 -15.01 -1.69
C GLU A 116 -13.03 -14.28 -1.97
N ARG A 117 -12.65 -14.15 -3.24
CA ARG A 117 -11.43 -13.42 -3.63
C ARG A 117 -11.53 -11.93 -3.29
N ALA A 118 -12.69 -11.30 -3.49
CA ALA A 118 -12.93 -9.91 -3.13
C ALA A 118 -12.77 -9.68 -1.61
N ASN A 119 -13.27 -10.61 -0.79
CA ASN A 119 -13.11 -10.54 0.66
C ASN A 119 -11.64 -10.67 1.07
N ALA A 120 -10.90 -11.59 0.46
CA ALA A 120 -9.47 -11.75 0.70
C ALA A 120 -8.66 -10.52 0.24
N LEU A 121 -9.02 -9.93 -0.90
CA LEU A 121 -8.44 -8.67 -1.38
C LEU A 121 -8.66 -7.52 -0.39
N ASN A 122 -9.89 -7.36 0.12
CA ASN A 122 -10.18 -6.37 1.16
C ASN A 122 -9.36 -6.60 2.42
N ALA A 123 -9.22 -7.84 2.87
CA ALA A 123 -8.43 -8.17 4.07
C ALA A 123 -6.95 -7.80 3.91
N VAL A 124 -6.38 -8.06 2.73
CA VAL A 124 -4.99 -7.70 2.44
C VAL A 124 -4.81 -6.18 2.31
N ILE A 125 -5.78 -5.47 1.72
CA ILE A 125 -5.81 -4.00 1.66
C ILE A 125 -5.83 -3.41 3.07
N ASP A 126 -6.64 -3.94 3.97
CA ASP A 126 -6.72 -3.47 5.36
C ASP A 126 -5.38 -3.66 6.08
N LYS A 127 -4.79 -4.87 6.00
CA LYS A 127 -3.47 -5.16 6.60
C LYS A 127 -2.39 -4.22 6.08
N LEU A 128 -2.30 -4.05 4.76
CA LEU A 128 -1.30 -3.17 4.16
C LEU A 128 -1.59 -1.70 4.50
N GLY A 129 -2.85 -1.29 4.50
CA GLY A 129 -3.28 0.06 4.87
C GLY A 129 -2.91 0.44 6.31
N ASP A 130 -3.04 -0.49 7.24
CA ASP A 130 -2.64 -0.30 8.64
C ASP A 130 -1.11 -0.09 8.78
N SER A 131 -0.31 -0.73 7.92
CA SER A 131 1.16 -0.57 7.92
C SER A 131 1.64 0.69 7.21
N VAL A 132 0.95 1.11 6.14
CA VAL A 132 1.39 2.18 5.24
C VAL A 132 0.79 3.54 5.59
N ASN A 133 -0.51 3.58 5.90
CA ASN A 133 -1.22 4.82 6.21
C ASN A 133 -2.39 4.57 7.19
N PRO A 134 -2.07 4.30 8.48
CA PRO A 134 -3.08 3.90 9.47
C PRO A 134 -4.14 4.97 9.71
N ARG A 135 -3.79 6.26 9.56
CA ARG A 135 -4.76 7.35 9.69
C ARG A 135 -5.77 7.33 8.55
N TYR A 136 -5.31 7.18 7.31
CA TYR A 136 -6.18 7.08 6.14
C TYR A 136 -7.05 5.82 6.22
N ALA A 137 -6.46 4.66 6.52
CA ALA A 137 -7.18 3.39 6.65
C ALA A 137 -8.32 3.48 7.68
N ARG A 138 -8.04 4.07 8.86
CA ARG A 138 -9.06 4.28 9.90
C ARG A 138 -10.20 5.19 9.44
N VAL A 139 -9.88 6.29 8.76
CA VAL A 139 -10.89 7.21 8.22
C VAL A 139 -11.74 6.51 7.17
N MET A 140 -11.11 5.79 6.24
CA MET A 140 -11.82 5.07 5.19
C MET A 140 -12.76 4.00 5.76
N ARG A 141 -12.28 3.18 6.71
CA ARG A 141 -13.11 2.19 7.41
C ARG A 141 -14.31 2.85 8.11
N THR A 142 -14.08 3.95 8.82
CA THR A 142 -15.16 4.71 9.47
C THR A 142 -16.21 5.23 8.46
N ILE A 143 -15.78 5.69 7.28
CA ILE A 143 -16.69 6.14 6.22
C ILE A 143 -17.47 4.95 5.66
N SER A 144 -16.81 3.84 5.37
CA SER A 144 -17.45 2.61 4.87
C SER A 144 -18.49 2.07 5.85
N ASP A 145 -18.16 1.98 7.14
CA ASP A 145 -19.09 1.50 8.18
C ASP A 145 -20.33 2.39 8.27
N LYS A 146 -20.14 3.71 8.22
CA LYS A 146 -21.25 4.68 8.18
C LYS A 146 -22.12 4.52 6.93
N ASN A 147 -21.51 4.26 5.77
CA ASN A 147 -22.24 4.04 4.52
C ASN A 147 -23.09 2.77 4.59
N VAL A 148 -22.56 1.67 5.13
CA VAL A 148 -23.31 0.42 5.31
C VAL A 148 -24.53 0.63 6.22
N VAL A 149 -24.33 1.28 7.37
CA VAL A 149 -25.43 1.64 8.30
C VAL A 149 -26.45 2.56 7.61
N GLY A 150 -25.97 3.56 6.88
CA GLY A 150 -26.82 4.49 6.13
C GLY A 150 -27.64 3.83 5.04
N ILE A 151 -27.12 2.79 4.36
CA ILE A 151 -27.87 2.00 3.38
C ILE A 151 -28.95 1.17 4.08
N MET A 152 -28.64 0.52 5.21
CA MET A 152 -29.61 -0.29 5.96
C MET A 152 -30.73 0.53 6.59
N ALA A 153 -30.44 1.78 7.00
CA ALA A 153 -31.40 2.66 7.66
C ALA A 153 -32.23 3.52 6.69
N ARG A 154 -31.95 3.49 5.38
CA ARG A 154 -32.63 4.35 4.39
C ARG A 154 -34.00 3.81 3.98
N PRO A 155 -35.02 4.68 3.83
CA PRO A 155 -36.29 4.30 3.23
C PRO A 155 -36.11 3.76 1.80
N ARG A 156 -36.87 2.72 1.43
CA ARG A 156 -36.86 2.17 0.06
C ARG A 156 -37.18 3.28 -0.96
N GLY A 157 -36.33 3.44 -1.97
CA GLY A 157 -36.53 4.37 -3.09
C GLY A 157 -35.81 5.71 -2.99
N GLN A 158 -35.03 5.97 -1.92
CA GLN A 158 -34.21 7.17 -1.84
C GLN A 158 -32.87 6.97 -2.57
N PRO A 159 -32.52 7.81 -3.58
CA PRO A 159 -31.33 7.60 -4.40
C PRO A 159 -30.05 7.75 -3.58
N ASN A 160 -29.08 6.88 -3.82
CA ASN A 160 -27.77 6.95 -3.20
C ASN A 160 -26.78 7.63 -4.14
N ASN A 161 -26.14 8.70 -3.67
CA ASN A 161 -25.21 9.51 -4.45
C ASN A 161 -23.75 9.38 -3.98
N ALA A 162 -23.46 8.45 -3.06
CA ALA A 162 -22.08 8.18 -2.74
C ALA A 162 -21.40 7.60 -4.00
N PRO A 163 -20.19 8.03 -4.34
CA PRO A 163 -19.51 7.58 -5.56
C PRO A 163 -19.26 6.06 -5.62
N GLY A 164 -19.47 5.34 -4.51
CA GLY A 164 -19.44 3.88 -4.40
C GLY A 164 -20.78 3.21 -4.09
N SER A 165 -21.89 3.95 -4.15
CA SER A 165 -23.23 3.40 -3.94
C SER A 165 -24.07 3.53 -5.20
N MET A 166 -24.74 2.44 -5.61
CA MET A 166 -25.69 2.54 -6.72
C MET A 166 -26.95 3.27 -6.29
N SER A 167 -27.36 4.21 -7.14
CA SER A 167 -28.74 4.60 -7.39
C SER A 167 -29.54 3.45 -7.98
#